data_AF-A0A9X9Q5B9-F1
#
_entry.id   AF-A0A9X9Q5B9-F1
#
_cell.length_a   1.000
_cell.length_b   1.000
_cell.length_c   1.000
_cell.angle_alpha   90.00
_cell.angle_beta   90.00
_cell.angle_gamma   90.00
#
_symmetry.space_group_name_H-M   'P 1'
#
loop_
_entity.id
_entity.type
_entity.pdbx_description
1 polymer ?
#
loop_
_entity_poly.entity_id
_entity_poly.type
_entity_poly.pdbx_seq_one_letter_code
_entity_poly.pdbx_strand_id
1 'polypeptide(L)'
;MVNKNSKLKLIYVTPEKIAKSKMFMSRLEKAYEARRFTRIAVDEVHCCSHWGHDFRPDYKALGILKRQFPNTALIGLTATATSHVLRDAQKILCVEKCFTFTASFNRPNLYYEIRQKPSNTEDFIEDIVKLINGRYKGQSGIIYCFSQKDSEQVTVSLQKLGIQAGAYHANMEPEDKTDVHRRWSANEIQVVVATVAFGMGIDKPDVRFVIHHSMSKSIENYYQESGRAGRDDVKADCILYYGFGDIFRISSMVVMENVGQQKLYEMVSYCQNISKCRRVLIAQHFDEVWNSEACNKMCDNCRKNISCERKNVTAYCGDLIKILKQAEDLNEKLTPLKLIDSWMGKGAAKLRVAGVVPPKLPREDLEKIIAHLLLQQYLKEDYSFTAYATISYLKIGPKANLLNNEAHVITMQVKKPTESCFRMESPQTCHSFEGADKKREEKNSSNFQKSANMLQQSKHTGTKKRKIDDA
;
A
#
# COMPACT_ATOMS: atom_id res chain seq x y z
N MET A 1 38.74 -21.38 -8.17
CA MET A 1 39.18 -20.37 -7.17
C MET A 1 40.69 -20.37 -6.94
N VAL A 2 41.38 -21.53 -6.96
CA VAL A 2 42.83 -21.64 -6.69
C VAL A 2 43.73 -21.52 -7.94
N ASN A 3 43.17 -21.65 -9.15
CA ASN A 3 43.93 -21.49 -10.39
C ASN A 3 44.43 -20.04 -10.52
N LYS A 4 45.75 -19.85 -10.52
CA LYS A 4 46.42 -18.54 -10.60
C LYS A 4 46.13 -17.79 -11.92
N ASN A 5 45.78 -18.51 -12.98
CA ASN A 5 45.50 -17.94 -14.30
C ASN A 5 44.01 -17.73 -14.55
N SER A 6 43.16 -17.95 -13.54
CA SER A 6 41.72 -17.73 -13.70
C SER A 6 41.41 -16.26 -13.98
N LYS A 7 40.67 -16.00 -15.05
CA LYS A 7 40.14 -14.68 -15.42
C LYS A 7 38.84 -14.32 -14.66
N LEU A 8 38.26 -15.26 -13.90
CA LEU A 8 37.02 -15.06 -13.15
C LEU A 8 37.16 -13.94 -12.10
N LYS A 9 36.20 -13.01 -12.07
CA LYS A 9 36.22 -11.82 -11.20
C LYS A 9 35.17 -11.83 -10.09
N LEU A 10 33.97 -12.33 -10.36
CA LEU A 10 32.84 -12.32 -9.42
C LEU A 10 32.29 -13.73 -9.21
N ILE A 11 31.87 -14.02 -7.99
CA ILE A 11 31.24 -15.28 -7.61
C ILE A 11 30.02 -14.92 -6.76
N TYR A 12 28.83 -15.23 -7.26
CA TYR A 12 27.58 -15.05 -6.54
C TYR A 12 27.21 -16.36 -5.84
N VAL A 13 26.87 -16.26 -4.56
CA VAL A 13 26.42 -17.38 -3.74
C VAL A 13 25.33 -16.93 -2.79
N THR A 14 24.47 -17.86 -2.40
CA THR A 14 23.46 -17.62 -1.37
C THR A 14 24.07 -17.81 0.03
N PRO A 15 23.47 -17.24 1.10
CA PRO A 15 23.97 -17.40 2.47
C PRO A 15 24.09 -18.87 2.92
N GLU A 16 23.22 -19.74 2.42
CA GLU A 16 23.22 -21.18 2.69
C GLU A 16 24.53 -21.84 2.25
N LYS A 17 25.17 -21.36 1.18
CA LYS A 17 26.49 -21.88 0.77
C LYS A 17 27.57 -21.59 1.80
N ILE A 18 27.52 -20.42 2.45
CA ILE A 18 28.44 -20.08 3.53
C ILE A 18 28.13 -20.91 4.78
N ALA A 19 26.86 -21.03 5.14
CA ALA A 19 26.44 -21.72 6.35
C ALA A 19 26.59 -23.25 6.28
N LYS A 20 26.31 -23.86 5.13
CA LYS A 20 26.08 -25.31 5.01
C LYS A 20 27.16 -26.04 4.18
N SER A 21 28.01 -25.35 3.42
CA SER A 21 29.02 -25.99 2.56
C SER A 21 30.46 -25.90 3.09
N LYS A 22 30.90 -26.93 3.81
CA LYS A 22 32.30 -27.06 4.28
C LYS A 22 33.31 -27.02 3.12
N MET A 23 32.99 -27.68 2.01
CA MET A 23 33.84 -27.67 0.80
C MET A 23 34.02 -26.26 0.25
N PHE A 24 32.95 -25.45 0.20
CA PHE A 24 33.04 -24.07 -0.29
C PHE A 24 33.92 -23.21 0.62
N MET A 25 33.75 -23.30 1.93
CA MET A 25 34.59 -22.59 2.90
C MET A 25 36.07 -22.97 2.79
N SER A 26 36.40 -24.26 2.64
CA SER A 26 37.79 -24.71 2.41
C SER A 26 38.38 -24.14 1.11
N ARG A 27 37.57 -23.97 0.06
CA ARG A 27 38.03 -23.35 -1.20
C ARG A 27 38.23 -21.84 -1.06
N LEU A 28 37.41 -21.15 -0.25
CA LEU A 28 37.60 -19.74 0.08
C LEU A 28 38.88 -19.52 0.87
N GLU A 29 39.16 -20.37 1.86
CA GLU A 29 40.39 -20.34 2.67
C GLU A 29 41.64 -20.45 1.79
N LYS A 30 41.72 -21.46 0.91
CA LYS A 30 42.82 -21.61 -0.05
C LYS A 30 42.97 -20.40 -0.99
N ALA A 31 41.85 -19.78 -1.39
CA ALA A 31 41.88 -18.60 -2.24
C ALA A 31 42.32 -17.34 -1.48
N TYR A 32 41.97 -17.23 -0.20
CA TYR A 32 42.39 -16.17 0.70
C TYR A 32 43.90 -16.23 0.96
N GLU A 33 44.43 -17.41 1.30
CA GLU A 33 45.88 -17.65 1.46
C GLU A 33 46.66 -17.31 0.19
N ALA A 34 46.11 -17.65 -0.97
CA ALA A 34 46.69 -17.32 -2.27
C ALA A 34 46.50 -15.84 -2.69
N ARG A 35 45.95 -14.98 -1.80
CA ARG A 35 45.64 -13.55 -2.05
C ARG A 35 44.74 -13.29 -3.25
N ARG A 36 43.87 -14.25 -3.60
CA ARG A 36 42.91 -14.14 -4.71
C ARG A 36 41.49 -13.78 -4.27
N PHE A 37 41.23 -13.86 -2.97
CA PHE A 37 39.97 -13.45 -2.35
C PHE A 37 40.22 -12.25 -1.43
N THR A 38 39.87 -11.06 -1.91
CA THR A 38 40.22 -9.78 -1.26
C THR A 38 39.03 -8.88 -0.97
N ARG A 39 37.83 -9.21 -1.49
CA ARG A 39 36.60 -8.44 -1.28
C ARG A 39 35.41 -9.36 -1.06
N ILE A 40 34.51 -8.96 -0.16
CA ILE A 40 33.20 -9.54 0.10
C ILE A 40 32.16 -8.45 -0.15
N ALA A 41 31.12 -8.78 -0.90
CA ALA A 41 29.91 -7.96 -0.98
C ALA A 41 28.75 -8.76 -0.37
N VAL A 42 28.04 -8.15 0.58
CA VAL A 42 26.80 -8.68 1.15
C VAL A 42 25.67 -7.80 0.64
N ASP A 43 24.91 -8.34 -0.32
CA ASP A 43 23.71 -7.69 -0.82
C ASP A 43 22.53 -7.91 0.13
N GLU A 44 21.61 -6.95 0.17
CA GLU A 44 20.50 -6.88 1.12
C GLU A 44 20.93 -7.12 2.58
N VAL A 45 21.95 -6.39 3.03
CA VAL A 45 22.59 -6.57 4.35
C VAL A 45 21.61 -6.42 5.53
N HIS A 46 20.48 -5.75 5.30
CA HIS A 46 19.42 -5.60 6.31
C HIS A 46 18.79 -6.95 6.71
N CYS A 47 18.88 -8.00 5.88
CA CYS A 47 18.38 -9.35 6.17
C CYS A 47 19.07 -10.01 7.38
N CYS A 48 20.24 -9.50 7.81
CA CYS A 48 20.90 -9.95 9.04
C CYS A 48 20.03 -9.72 10.28
N SER A 49 19.32 -8.59 10.35
CA SER A 49 18.63 -8.15 11.56
C SER A 49 17.19 -8.67 11.61
N HIS A 50 16.73 -9.10 12.79
CA HIS A 50 15.31 -9.41 13.02
C HIS A 50 14.42 -8.16 12.92
N TRP A 51 15.02 -6.98 13.07
CA TRP A 51 14.34 -5.71 12.88
C TRP A 51 14.24 -5.33 11.40
N GLY A 52 14.93 -6.04 10.50
CA GLY A 52 14.78 -5.93 9.05
C GLY A 52 13.43 -6.46 8.55
N HIS A 53 12.98 -5.99 7.38
CA HIS A 53 11.66 -6.35 6.81
C HIS A 53 11.66 -7.68 6.02
N ASP A 54 12.84 -8.22 5.72
CA ASP A 54 13.06 -9.55 5.13
C ASP A 54 14.17 -10.31 5.89
N PHE A 55 13.98 -10.55 7.19
CA PHE A 55 14.96 -11.27 8.01
C PHE A 55 15.19 -12.70 7.48
N ARG A 56 16.47 -13.09 7.30
CA ARG A 56 16.84 -14.44 6.86
C ARG A 56 17.79 -15.10 7.86
N PRO A 57 17.43 -16.25 8.46
CA PRO A 57 18.25 -16.90 9.48
C PRO A 57 19.69 -17.19 9.04
N ASP A 58 19.89 -17.63 7.79
CA ASP A 58 21.22 -17.98 7.26
C ASP A 58 22.16 -16.75 7.15
N TYR A 59 21.64 -15.50 7.14
CA TYR A 59 22.49 -14.30 7.19
C TYR A 59 23.24 -14.15 8.51
N LYS A 60 22.74 -14.74 9.61
CA LYS A 60 23.45 -14.71 10.90
C LYS A 60 24.78 -15.47 10.86
N ALA A 61 24.91 -16.45 9.97
CA ALA A 61 26.14 -17.20 9.82
C ALA A 61 27.26 -16.37 9.17
N LEU A 62 26.93 -15.27 8.48
CA LEU A 62 27.89 -14.48 7.69
C LEU A 62 28.97 -13.77 8.52
N GLY A 63 28.77 -13.61 9.84
CA GLY A 63 29.84 -13.16 10.74
C GLY A 63 31.09 -14.05 10.74
N ILE A 64 30.99 -15.30 10.25
CA ILE A 64 32.16 -16.15 10.03
C ILE A 64 33.14 -15.56 9.01
N LEU A 65 32.65 -14.81 8.03
CA LEU A 65 33.46 -14.29 6.94
C LEU A 65 34.53 -13.31 7.43
N LYS A 66 34.16 -12.38 8.32
CA LYS A 66 35.13 -11.43 8.90
C LYS A 66 36.04 -12.08 9.94
N ARG A 67 35.56 -13.12 10.64
CA ARG A 67 36.38 -13.89 11.59
C ARG A 67 37.45 -14.73 10.90
N GLN A 68 37.12 -15.40 9.79
CA GLN A 68 38.08 -16.23 9.04
C GLN A 68 38.93 -15.42 8.05
N PHE A 69 38.38 -14.33 7.50
CA PHE A 69 39.04 -13.52 6.47
C PHE A 69 39.16 -12.05 6.93
N PRO A 70 39.95 -11.77 7.99
CA PRO A 70 40.03 -10.44 8.58
C PRO A 70 40.59 -9.39 7.60
N ASN A 71 41.50 -9.77 6.70
CA ASN A 71 42.13 -8.84 5.73
C ASN A 71 41.26 -8.57 4.49
N THR A 72 40.14 -9.28 4.33
CA THR A 72 39.21 -9.11 3.20
C THR A 72 38.25 -7.97 3.49
N ALA A 73 38.21 -6.96 2.61
CA ALA A 73 37.29 -5.84 2.76
C ALA A 73 35.83 -6.30 2.55
N LEU A 74 34.89 -5.78 3.35
CA LEU A 74 33.47 -6.10 3.25
C LEU A 74 32.68 -4.83 2.90
N ILE A 75 31.82 -4.93 1.91
CA ILE A 75 30.80 -3.93 1.59
C ILE A 75 29.41 -4.54 1.82
N GLY A 76 28.57 -3.85 2.59
CA GLY A 76 27.16 -4.18 2.78
C GLY A 76 26.28 -3.22 1.98
N LEU A 77 25.32 -3.75 1.23
CA LEU A 77 24.42 -2.96 0.38
C LEU A 77 22.98 -3.16 0.85
N THR A 78 22.19 -2.09 0.89
CA THR A 78 20.76 -2.14 1.21
C THR A 78 20.08 -0.84 0.79
N ALA A 79 18.84 -0.94 0.34
CA ALA A 79 18.01 0.24 0.02
C ALA A 79 17.14 0.71 1.21
N THR A 80 16.84 -0.19 2.15
CA THR A 80 15.75 -0.02 3.12
C THR A 80 16.16 -0.50 4.51
N ALA A 81 17.07 0.23 5.15
CA ALA A 81 17.55 -0.07 6.50
C ALA A 81 17.56 1.18 7.38
N THR A 82 16.96 1.09 8.56
CA THR A 82 17.05 2.12 9.60
C THR A 82 18.39 2.06 10.30
N SER A 83 18.74 3.13 11.05
CA SER A 83 20.00 3.20 11.79
C SER A 83 20.16 2.04 12.78
N HIS A 84 19.04 1.59 13.38
CA HIS A 84 19.02 0.46 14.29
C HIS A 84 19.32 -0.88 13.59
N VAL A 85 18.71 -1.11 12.43
CA VAL A 85 18.94 -2.30 11.61
C VAL A 85 20.41 -2.38 11.16
N LEU A 86 21.00 -1.26 10.74
CA LEU A 86 22.40 -1.20 10.33
C LEU A 86 23.36 -1.52 11.49
N ARG A 87 23.09 -1.00 12.70
CA ARG A 87 23.89 -1.33 13.90
C ARG A 87 23.82 -2.81 14.26
N ASP A 88 22.65 -3.43 14.12
CA ASP A 88 22.47 -4.86 14.38
C ASP A 88 23.20 -5.71 13.33
N ALA A 89 23.06 -5.37 12.04
CA ALA A 89 23.78 -6.03 10.95
C ALA A 89 25.31 -5.92 11.12
N GLN A 90 25.81 -4.75 11.52
CA GLN A 90 27.23 -4.53 11.81
C GLN A 90 27.75 -5.48 12.91
N LYS A 91 26.98 -5.67 13.99
CA LYS A 91 27.32 -6.63 15.06
C LYS A 91 27.32 -8.07 14.55
N ILE A 92 26.29 -8.46 13.81
CA ILE A 92 26.15 -9.82 13.26
C ILE A 92 27.29 -10.17 12.29
N LEU A 93 27.69 -9.22 11.45
CA LEU A 93 28.80 -9.38 10.52
C LEU A 93 30.19 -9.28 11.19
N CYS A 94 30.24 -9.03 12.50
CA CYS A 94 31.48 -8.86 13.27
C CYS A 94 32.38 -7.75 12.70
N VAL A 95 31.79 -6.59 12.37
CA VAL A 95 32.51 -5.42 11.86
C VAL A 95 32.58 -4.35 12.95
N GLU A 96 33.77 -4.01 13.44
CA GLU A 96 33.93 -3.06 14.55
C GLU A 96 33.84 -1.60 14.10
N LYS A 97 34.56 -1.23 13.03
CA LYS A 97 34.56 0.11 12.44
C LYS A 97 34.00 0.04 11.03
N CYS A 98 32.93 0.79 10.77
CA CYS A 98 32.22 0.79 9.50
C CYS A 98 31.97 2.24 9.05
N PHE A 99 32.18 2.51 7.76
CA PHE A 99 31.67 3.73 7.13
C PHE A 99 30.26 3.47 6.63
N THR A 100 29.32 4.35 6.95
CA THR A 100 27.95 4.30 6.45
C THR A 100 27.72 5.48 5.52
N PHE A 101 27.50 5.19 4.24
CA PHE A 101 27.10 6.20 3.26
C PHE A 101 25.61 6.03 2.97
N THR A 102 24.84 7.06 3.30
CA THR A 102 23.39 7.07 3.10
C THR A 102 23.06 8.07 1.99
N ALA A 103 22.55 7.58 0.86
CA ALA A 103 21.91 8.42 -0.14
C ALA A 103 20.51 8.79 0.34
N SER A 104 20.00 9.97 -0.06
CA SER A 104 18.64 10.36 0.27
C SER A 104 17.63 9.38 -0.35
N PHE A 105 16.59 9.02 0.40
CA PHE A 105 15.49 8.20 -0.13
C PHE A 105 14.61 8.99 -1.13
N ASN A 106 14.76 10.31 -1.22
CA ASN A 106 13.81 11.11 -1.97
C ASN A 106 13.91 10.88 -3.48
N ARG A 107 12.80 10.42 -4.07
CA ARG A 107 12.56 10.42 -5.52
C ARG A 107 11.65 11.60 -5.86
N PRO A 108 12.17 12.75 -6.33
CA PRO A 108 11.38 13.99 -6.47
C PRO A 108 10.26 13.89 -7.52
N ASN A 109 10.40 12.98 -8.49
CA ASN A 109 9.45 12.74 -9.57
C ASN A 109 8.20 11.94 -9.14
N LEU A 110 8.22 11.29 -7.97
CA LEU A 110 7.10 10.46 -7.52
C LEU A 110 6.00 11.27 -6.83
N TYR A 111 4.75 11.11 -7.27
CA TYR A 111 3.60 11.69 -6.61
C TYR A 111 2.94 10.66 -5.69
N TYR A 112 2.87 10.93 -4.38
CA TYR A 112 2.26 10.00 -3.41
C TYR A 112 0.83 10.40 -3.05
N GLU A 113 -0.10 9.45 -3.11
CA GLU A 113 -1.51 9.66 -2.76
C GLU A 113 -2.09 8.45 -2.00
N ILE A 114 -2.93 8.74 -1.01
CA ILE A 114 -3.72 7.72 -0.31
C ILE A 114 -5.19 7.99 -0.55
N ARG A 115 -5.90 6.96 -1.01
CA ARG A 115 -7.34 6.95 -1.25
C ARG A 115 -8.04 6.03 -0.27
N GLN A 116 -9.30 6.34 0.02
CA GLN A 116 -10.18 5.40 0.70
C GLN A 116 -10.48 4.24 -0.25
N LYS A 117 -10.31 3.00 0.22
CA LYS A 117 -10.72 1.83 -0.53
C LYS A 117 -12.25 1.72 -0.50
N PRO A 118 -12.93 1.65 -1.66
CA PRO A 118 -14.38 1.44 -1.68
C PRO A 118 -14.77 0.12 -1.01
N SER A 119 -15.91 0.12 -0.31
CA SER A 119 -16.45 -1.10 0.31
C SER A 119 -16.96 -2.10 -0.73
N ASN A 120 -17.44 -1.59 -1.87
CA ASN A 120 -17.86 -2.40 -3.01
C ASN A 120 -16.67 -2.62 -3.97
N THR A 121 -16.39 -3.88 -4.27
CA THR A 121 -15.32 -4.28 -5.19
C THR A 121 -15.55 -3.79 -6.61
N GLU A 122 -16.80 -3.73 -7.08
CA GLU A 122 -17.12 -3.26 -8.44
C GLU A 122 -16.81 -1.77 -8.60
N ASP A 123 -17.28 -0.94 -7.65
CA ASP A 123 -16.94 0.50 -7.60
C ASP A 123 -15.43 0.72 -7.55
N PHE A 124 -14.71 -0.16 -6.85
CA PHE A 124 -13.26 -0.09 -6.77
C PHE A 124 -12.57 -0.40 -8.10
N ILE A 125 -12.99 -1.47 -8.78
CA ILE A 125 -12.49 -1.81 -10.11
C ILE A 125 -12.81 -0.68 -11.10
N GLU A 126 -13.99 -0.08 -11.03
CA GLU A 126 -14.34 1.06 -11.87
C GLU A 126 -13.43 2.28 -11.65
N ASP A 127 -13.08 2.64 -10.41
CA ASP A 127 -12.15 3.75 -10.15
C ASP A 127 -10.77 3.46 -10.74
N ILE A 128 -10.26 2.23 -10.59
CA ILE A 128 -8.99 1.80 -11.21
C ILE A 128 -9.06 1.92 -12.73
N VAL A 129 -10.14 1.43 -13.36
CA VAL A 129 -10.31 1.50 -14.82
C VAL A 129 -10.41 2.95 -15.29
N LYS A 130 -11.12 3.83 -14.56
CA LYS A 130 -11.18 5.28 -14.83
C LYS A 130 -9.79 5.92 -14.80
N LEU A 131 -8.93 5.52 -13.86
CA LEU A 131 -7.53 5.98 -13.81
C LEU A 131 -6.73 5.49 -15.03
N ILE A 132 -6.79 4.19 -15.33
CA ILE A 132 -6.02 3.56 -16.41
C ILE A 132 -6.43 4.10 -17.78
N ASN A 133 -7.73 4.23 -18.04
CA ASN A 133 -8.25 4.73 -19.32
C ASN A 133 -8.24 6.26 -19.44
N GLY A 134 -8.14 6.97 -18.31
CA GLY A 134 -8.07 8.42 -18.25
C GLY A 134 -6.61 8.90 -18.25
N ARG A 135 -6.09 9.16 -17.05
CA ARG A 135 -4.78 9.80 -16.87
C ARG A 135 -3.59 8.92 -17.24
N TYR A 136 -3.74 7.59 -17.22
CA TYR A 136 -2.66 6.65 -17.55
C TYR A 136 -2.88 5.91 -18.87
N LYS A 137 -3.70 6.49 -19.77
CA LYS A 137 -4.03 5.86 -21.04
C LYS A 137 -2.75 5.57 -21.85
N GLY A 138 -2.54 4.31 -22.19
CA GLY A 138 -1.36 3.85 -22.95
C GLY A 138 -0.05 3.85 -22.16
N GLN A 139 -0.09 4.09 -20.85
CA GLN A 139 1.09 4.10 -19.98
C GLN A 139 1.20 2.80 -19.18
N SER A 140 2.43 2.34 -18.94
CA SER A 140 2.70 1.12 -18.17
C SER A 140 2.54 1.33 -16.66
N GLY A 141 2.02 0.32 -15.97
CA GLY A 141 1.92 0.36 -14.52
C GLY A 141 1.90 -1.01 -13.85
N ILE A 142 1.89 -0.97 -12.52
CA ILE A 142 1.84 -2.15 -11.64
C ILE A 142 0.68 -1.97 -10.65
N ILE A 143 -0.08 -3.04 -10.39
CA ILE A 143 -1.05 -3.10 -9.30
C ILE A 143 -0.60 -4.16 -8.29
N TYR A 144 -0.19 -3.73 -7.09
CA TYR A 144 0.19 -4.63 -6.00
C TYR A 144 -1.01 -5.09 -5.18
N CYS A 145 -1.17 -6.41 -5.08
CA CYS A 145 -2.26 -7.11 -4.40
C CYS A 145 -1.74 -7.87 -3.17
N PHE A 146 -2.61 -8.03 -2.17
CA PHE A 146 -2.28 -8.75 -0.94
C PHE A 146 -2.07 -10.26 -1.17
N SER A 147 -2.96 -10.89 -1.95
CA SER A 147 -2.96 -12.34 -2.18
C SER A 147 -2.87 -12.70 -3.66
N GLN A 148 -2.53 -13.96 -3.93
CA GLN A 148 -2.52 -14.52 -5.28
C GLN A 148 -3.92 -14.50 -5.89
N LYS A 149 -4.93 -14.87 -5.09
CA LYS A 149 -6.34 -14.81 -5.45
C LYS A 149 -6.79 -13.38 -5.80
N ASP A 150 -6.34 -12.38 -5.03
CA ASP A 150 -6.65 -10.97 -5.32
C ASP A 150 -6.03 -10.57 -6.68
N SER A 151 -4.79 -10.99 -6.96
CA SER A 151 -4.10 -10.71 -8.24
C SER A 151 -4.84 -11.34 -9.44
N GLU A 152 -5.27 -12.60 -9.34
CA GLU A 152 -6.04 -13.27 -10.38
C GLU A 152 -7.41 -12.61 -10.59
N GLN A 153 -8.16 -12.34 -9.51
CA GLN A 153 -9.50 -11.75 -9.59
C GLN A 153 -9.50 -10.34 -10.16
N VAL A 154 -8.54 -9.51 -9.74
CA VAL A 154 -8.37 -8.15 -10.28
C VAL A 154 -7.97 -8.22 -11.75
N THR A 155 -7.07 -9.12 -12.14
CA THR A 155 -6.68 -9.31 -13.55
C THR A 155 -7.89 -9.61 -14.43
N VAL A 156 -8.70 -10.62 -14.05
CA VAL A 156 -9.90 -10.99 -14.80
C VAL A 156 -10.91 -9.84 -14.87
N SER A 157 -11.08 -9.09 -13.78
CA SER A 157 -12.02 -7.95 -13.73
C SER A 157 -11.59 -6.81 -14.66
N LEU A 158 -10.30 -6.50 -14.70
CA LEU A 158 -9.72 -5.48 -15.59
C LEU A 158 -9.79 -5.91 -17.05
N GLN A 159 -9.49 -7.18 -17.36
CA GLN A 159 -9.59 -7.73 -18.71
C GLN A 159 -11.01 -7.68 -19.27
N LYS A 160 -12.03 -8.00 -18.45
CA LYS A 160 -13.45 -7.87 -18.83
C LYS A 160 -13.85 -6.45 -19.21
N LEU A 161 -13.14 -5.45 -18.69
CA LEU A 161 -13.36 -4.03 -18.96
C LEU A 161 -12.37 -3.48 -20.02
N GLY A 162 -11.68 -4.36 -20.75
CA GLY A 162 -10.85 -4.00 -21.90
C GLY A 162 -9.41 -3.58 -21.56
N ILE A 163 -8.96 -3.73 -20.32
CA ILE A 163 -7.57 -3.42 -19.93
C ILE A 163 -6.67 -4.61 -20.25
N GLN A 164 -5.52 -4.34 -20.89
CA GLN A 164 -4.47 -5.33 -21.11
C GLN A 164 -3.70 -5.57 -19.80
N ALA A 165 -4.24 -6.43 -18.95
CA ALA A 165 -3.68 -6.79 -17.65
C ALA A 165 -3.16 -8.24 -17.64
N GLY A 166 -2.06 -8.48 -16.92
CA GLY A 166 -1.51 -9.82 -16.66
C GLY A 166 -1.25 -10.07 -15.17
N ALA A 167 -1.61 -11.25 -14.67
CA ALA A 167 -1.35 -11.64 -13.29
C ALA A 167 0.12 -12.03 -13.09
N TYR A 168 0.67 -11.80 -11.89
CA TYR A 168 1.99 -12.30 -11.51
C TYR A 168 2.05 -12.67 -10.03
N HIS A 169 2.23 -13.96 -9.71
CA HIS A 169 2.40 -14.45 -8.33
C HIS A 169 3.32 -15.67 -8.26
N ALA A 170 3.73 -16.05 -7.05
CA ALA A 170 4.73 -17.08 -6.81
C ALA A 170 4.31 -18.49 -7.31
N ASN A 171 3.02 -18.81 -7.37
CA ASN A 171 2.53 -20.14 -7.77
C ASN A 171 2.29 -20.29 -9.28
N MET A 172 2.53 -19.27 -10.09
CA MET A 172 2.48 -19.42 -11.55
C MET A 172 3.65 -20.27 -12.06
N GLU A 173 3.44 -20.95 -13.18
CA GLU A 173 4.52 -21.65 -13.87
C GLU A 173 5.64 -20.67 -14.28
N PRO A 174 6.91 -21.08 -14.22
CA PRO A 174 8.04 -20.22 -14.59
C PRO A 174 7.95 -19.64 -16.01
N GLU A 175 7.40 -20.41 -16.94
CA GLU A 175 7.16 -20.01 -18.32
C GLU A 175 6.16 -18.84 -18.40
N ASP A 176 5.04 -18.95 -17.67
CA ASP A 176 4.00 -17.91 -17.62
C ASP A 176 4.52 -16.62 -16.97
N LYS A 177 5.30 -16.74 -15.88
CA LYS A 177 5.98 -15.59 -15.25
C LYS A 177 6.87 -14.87 -16.25
N THR A 178 7.64 -15.64 -17.02
CA THR A 178 8.56 -15.11 -18.02
C THR A 178 7.82 -14.43 -19.16
N ASP A 179 6.72 -15.03 -19.65
CA ASP A 179 5.92 -14.42 -20.71
C ASP A 179 5.25 -13.11 -20.25
N VAL A 180 4.61 -13.10 -19.07
CA VAL A 180 4.00 -11.87 -18.52
C VAL A 180 5.04 -10.76 -18.38
N HIS A 181 6.22 -11.07 -17.83
CA HIS A 181 7.29 -10.09 -17.67
C HIS A 181 7.82 -9.58 -19.02
N ARG A 182 8.02 -10.47 -20.00
CA ARG A 182 8.48 -10.13 -21.35
C ARG A 182 7.48 -9.19 -22.04
N ARG A 183 6.20 -9.57 -22.03
CA ARG A 183 5.12 -8.83 -22.69
C ARG A 183 4.90 -7.46 -22.06
N TRP A 184 4.94 -7.37 -20.74
CA TRP A 184 4.86 -6.08 -20.05
C TRP A 184 6.08 -5.19 -20.33
N SER A 185 7.29 -5.77 -20.36
CA SER A 185 8.50 -5.03 -20.71
C SER A 185 8.45 -4.48 -22.14
N ALA A 186 7.88 -5.25 -23.06
CA ALA A 186 7.65 -4.89 -24.47
C ALA A 186 6.40 -4.00 -24.70
N ASN A 187 5.70 -3.57 -23.64
CA ASN A 187 4.46 -2.79 -23.70
C ASN A 187 3.27 -3.49 -24.40
N GLU A 188 3.30 -4.82 -24.55
CA GLU A 188 2.17 -5.65 -25.01
C GLU A 188 1.14 -5.91 -23.88
N ILE A 189 1.55 -5.76 -22.63
CA ILE A 189 0.69 -5.71 -21.45
C ILE A 189 0.87 -4.34 -20.82
N GLN A 190 -0.24 -3.63 -20.60
CA GLN A 190 -0.21 -2.32 -19.98
C GLN A 190 0.05 -2.43 -18.47
N VAL A 191 -0.59 -3.40 -17.81
CA VAL A 191 -0.60 -3.50 -16.34
C VAL A 191 -0.25 -4.90 -15.87
N VAL A 192 0.76 -4.99 -15.01
CA VAL A 192 1.02 -6.22 -14.24
C VAL A 192 0.29 -6.11 -12.90
N VAL A 193 -0.60 -7.06 -12.63
CA VAL A 193 -1.33 -7.17 -11.37
C VAL A 193 -0.66 -8.26 -10.55
N ALA A 194 0.05 -7.91 -9.49
CA ALA A 194 1.00 -8.81 -8.86
C ALA A 194 0.95 -8.84 -7.34
N THR A 195 1.46 -9.93 -6.75
CA THR A 195 1.91 -9.92 -5.36
C THR A 195 3.35 -9.41 -5.26
N VAL A 196 3.89 -9.33 -4.04
CA VAL A 196 5.30 -8.96 -3.77
C VAL A 196 6.33 -9.84 -4.49
N ALA A 197 5.91 -11.00 -5.03
CA ALA A 197 6.76 -11.84 -5.87
C ALA A 197 7.24 -11.14 -7.16
N PHE A 198 6.49 -10.17 -7.66
CA PHE A 198 6.93 -9.32 -8.77
C PHE A 198 7.77 -8.16 -8.23
N GLY A 199 9.06 -8.39 -8.07
CA GLY A 199 9.93 -7.35 -7.56
C GLY A 199 11.43 -7.52 -7.82
N MET A 200 11.99 -8.68 -7.50
CA MET A 200 13.41 -8.90 -7.75
C MET A 200 13.70 -8.83 -9.25
N GLY A 201 14.70 -8.04 -9.65
CA GLY A 201 15.12 -7.91 -11.05
C GLY A 201 14.23 -7.07 -11.96
N ILE A 202 13.17 -6.45 -11.44
CA ILE A 202 12.34 -5.53 -12.25
C ILE A 202 13.05 -4.17 -12.35
N ASP A 203 13.42 -3.79 -13.57
CA ASP A 203 14.12 -2.54 -13.90
C ASP A 203 13.56 -1.82 -15.14
N LYS A 204 12.25 -1.93 -15.37
CA LYS A 204 11.58 -1.16 -16.42
C LYS A 204 11.62 0.34 -16.06
N PRO A 205 12.20 1.22 -16.91
CA PRO A 205 12.40 2.62 -16.57
C PRO A 205 11.10 3.43 -16.55
N ASP A 206 10.17 3.08 -17.45
CA ASP A 206 9.02 3.87 -17.86
C ASP A 206 7.69 3.50 -17.17
N VAL A 207 7.75 3.03 -15.92
CA VAL A 207 6.56 2.75 -15.11
C VAL A 207 5.92 4.06 -14.63
N ARG A 208 4.71 4.38 -15.10
CA ARG A 208 4.02 5.66 -14.83
C ARG A 208 3.11 5.63 -13.62
N PHE A 209 2.64 4.46 -13.23
CA PHE A 209 1.87 4.33 -12.00
C PHE A 209 2.15 3.02 -11.29
N VAL A 210 2.17 3.09 -9.96
CA VAL A 210 2.09 1.94 -9.06
C VAL A 210 0.87 2.15 -8.17
N ILE A 211 -0.07 1.21 -8.24
CA ILE A 211 -1.28 1.21 -7.43
C ILE A 211 -1.19 0.09 -6.40
N HIS A 212 -1.35 0.41 -5.13
CA HIS A 212 -1.50 -0.58 -4.06
C HIS A 212 -2.99 -0.84 -3.84
N HIS A 213 -3.46 -2.00 -4.31
CA HIS A 213 -4.85 -2.46 -4.13
C HIS A 213 -5.17 -2.72 -2.65
N SER A 214 -4.17 -3.15 -1.89
CA SER A 214 -4.15 -3.21 -0.44
C SER A 214 -2.83 -2.61 0.04
N MET A 215 -2.81 -2.04 1.26
CA MET A 215 -1.56 -1.52 1.83
C MET A 215 -0.50 -2.61 2.00
N SER A 216 0.77 -2.22 1.95
CA SER A 216 1.90 -3.11 2.21
C SER A 216 1.99 -3.50 3.70
N LYS A 217 2.80 -4.51 4.02
CA LYS A 217 2.99 -4.95 5.42
C LYS A 217 3.81 -3.97 6.27
N SER A 218 4.57 -3.07 5.65
CA SER A 218 5.41 -2.07 6.31
C SER A 218 5.73 -0.89 5.38
N ILE A 219 6.29 0.18 5.94
CA ILE A 219 6.75 1.36 5.17
C ILE A 219 7.91 1.00 4.24
N GLU A 220 8.82 0.10 4.65
CA GLU A 220 9.94 -0.36 3.81
C GLU A 220 9.44 -1.06 2.55
N ASN A 221 8.51 -1.99 2.72
CA ASN A 221 7.85 -2.68 1.61
C ASN A 221 7.17 -1.69 0.67
N TYR A 222 6.36 -0.77 1.22
CA TYR A 222 5.68 0.24 0.42
C TYR A 222 6.65 1.13 -0.36
N TYR A 223 7.75 1.57 0.27
CA TYR A 223 8.76 2.40 -0.38
C TYR A 223 9.47 1.64 -1.51
N GLN A 224 9.86 0.38 -1.30
CA GLN A 224 10.52 -0.44 -2.32
C GLN A 224 9.57 -0.75 -3.50
N GLU A 225 8.31 -1.07 -3.21
CA GLU A 225 7.27 -1.39 -4.20
C GLU A 225 6.91 -0.15 -5.03
N SER A 226 6.62 0.98 -4.38
CA SER A 226 6.30 2.24 -5.06
C SER A 226 7.50 2.86 -5.79
N GLY A 227 8.72 2.63 -5.32
CA GLY A 227 9.97 3.10 -5.94
C GLY A 227 10.30 2.46 -7.30
N ARG A 228 9.50 1.48 -7.75
CA ARG A 228 9.55 0.95 -9.13
C ARG A 228 8.97 1.90 -10.16
N ALA A 229 8.16 2.86 -9.73
CA ALA A 229 7.66 3.92 -10.59
C ALA A 229 8.80 4.87 -11.00
N GLY A 230 8.73 5.41 -12.21
CA GLY A 230 9.51 6.58 -12.63
C GLY A 230 11.02 6.41 -12.53
N ARG A 231 11.59 5.27 -12.94
CA ARG A 231 13.06 5.04 -12.92
C ARG A 231 13.82 5.80 -14.01
N ASP A 232 13.09 6.31 -15.00
CA ASP A 232 13.53 7.34 -15.96
C ASP A 232 13.52 8.78 -15.38
N ASP A 233 13.25 8.92 -14.08
CA ASP A 233 13.10 10.20 -13.37
C ASP A 233 12.00 11.13 -13.91
N VAL A 234 11.13 10.61 -14.78
CA VAL A 234 9.91 11.28 -15.23
C VAL A 234 8.82 11.12 -14.18
N LYS A 235 7.90 12.09 -14.12
CA LYS A 235 6.79 12.08 -13.18
C LYS A 235 6.00 10.76 -13.24
N ALA A 236 5.78 10.15 -12.08
CA ALA A 236 5.00 8.94 -11.93
C ALA A 236 4.17 8.98 -10.63
N ASP A 237 3.07 8.24 -10.60
CA ASP A 237 2.11 8.28 -9.50
C ASP A 237 2.14 7.00 -8.67
N CYS A 238 2.17 7.15 -7.34
CA CYS A 238 2.12 6.08 -6.36
C CYS A 238 0.82 6.24 -5.55
N ILE A 239 -0.18 5.40 -5.82
CA ILE A 239 -1.52 5.51 -5.24
C ILE A 239 -1.79 4.29 -4.36
N LEU A 240 -2.10 4.52 -3.09
CA LEU A 240 -2.48 3.46 -2.16
C LEU A 240 -3.95 3.54 -1.78
N TYR A 241 -4.68 2.42 -1.90
CA TYR A 241 -6.03 2.27 -1.39
C TYR A 241 -6.00 1.70 0.02
N TYR A 242 -6.48 2.48 0.98
CA TYR A 242 -6.55 2.10 2.39
C TYR A 242 -7.94 1.56 2.72
N GLY A 243 -8.01 0.28 3.09
CA GLY A 243 -9.22 -0.37 3.59
C GLY A 243 -9.06 -0.87 5.02
N PHE A 244 -10.08 -0.69 5.85
CA PHE A 244 -10.06 -1.13 7.26
C PHE A 244 -9.86 -2.65 7.40
N GLY A 245 -10.52 -3.44 6.56
CA GLY A 245 -10.39 -4.90 6.56
C GLY A 245 -8.97 -5.40 6.24
N ASP A 246 -8.17 -4.62 5.49
CA ASP A 246 -6.80 -5.00 5.13
C ASP A 246 -5.87 -5.00 6.36
N ILE A 247 -6.17 -4.23 7.41
CA ILE A 247 -5.41 -4.25 8.69
C ILE A 247 -5.36 -5.69 9.20
N PHE A 248 -6.54 -6.30 9.38
CA PHE A 248 -6.66 -7.61 10.04
C PHE A 248 -6.18 -8.75 9.16
N ARG A 249 -6.35 -8.64 7.83
CA ARG A 249 -5.80 -9.61 6.86
C ARG A 249 -4.28 -9.66 6.95
N ILE A 250 -3.62 -8.50 6.95
CA ILE A 250 -2.16 -8.41 7.03
C ILE A 250 -1.68 -8.81 8.42
N SER A 251 -2.35 -8.35 9.48
CA SER A 251 -1.98 -8.64 10.86
C SER A 251 -1.99 -10.15 11.16
N SER A 252 -3.04 -10.85 10.71
CA SER A 252 -3.14 -12.31 10.83
C SER A 252 -2.05 -13.05 10.03
N MET A 253 -1.59 -12.49 8.91
CA MET A 253 -0.51 -13.06 8.08
C MET A 253 0.87 -12.90 8.74
N VAL A 254 1.13 -11.76 9.38
CA VAL A 254 2.44 -11.42 9.98
C VAL A 254 2.54 -11.81 11.45
N VAL A 255 1.60 -12.59 11.99
CA VAL A 255 1.52 -12.95 13.42
C VAL A 255 2.76 -13.68 13.93
N MET A 256 3.47 -14.41 13.06
CA MET A 256 4.70 -15.13 13.39
C MET A 256 5.96 -14.27 13.23
N GLU A 257 5.85 -13.07 12.66
CA GLU A 257 6.96 -12.14 12.55
C GLU A 257 7.09 -11.34 13.86
N ASN A 258 8.27 -11.38 14.50
CA ASN A 258 8.52 -10.74 15.81
C ASN A 258 8.06 -9.27 15.90
N VAL A 259 8.19 -8.53 14.79
CA VAL A 259 7.87 -7.10 14.68
C VAL A 259 6.83 -6.83 13.60
N GLY A 260 6.14 -7.88 13.11
CA GLY A 260 5.20 -7.78 11.99
C GLY A 260 4.05 -6.82 12.28
N GLN A 261 3.40 -6.98 13.43
CA GLN A 261 2.29 -6.11 13.85
C GLN A 261 2.75 -4.65 14.06
N GLN A 262 3.93 -4.44 14.64
CA GLN A 262 4.47 -3.09 14.84
C GLN A 262 4.65 -2.37 13.50
N LYS A 263 5.29 -3.03 12.54
CA LYS A 263 5.52 -2.49 11.18
C LYS A 263 4.22 -2.22 10.42
N LEU A 264 3.24 -3.12 10.58
CA LEU A 264 1.92 -2.90 10.04
C LEU A 264 1.27 -1.65 10.62
N TYR A 265 1.36 -1.44 11.94
CA TYR A 265 0.80 -0.26 12.59
C TYR A 265 1.49 1.05 12.17
N GLU A 266 2.78 1.01 11.88
CA GLU A 266 3.50 2.14 11.26
C GLU A 266 2.91 2.46 9.87
N MET A 267 2.64 1.44 9.06
CA MET A 267 1.97 1.60 7.75
C MET A 267 0.54 2.13 7.89
N VAL A 268 -0.24 1.63 8.85
CA VAL A 268 -1.60 2.12 9.12
C VAL A 268 -1.58 3.57 9.61
N SER A 269 -0.60 3.96 10.41
CA SER A 269 -0.40 5.35 10.85
C SER A 269 -0.12 6.28 9.67
N TYR A 270 0.70 5.84 8.70
CA TYR A 270 0.92 6.55 7.44
C TYR A 270 -0.39 6.75 6.66
N CYS A 271 -1.22 5.70 6.56
CA CYS A 271 -2.53 5.75 5.91
C CYS A 271 -3.51 6.71 6.59
N GLN A 272 -3.56 6.74 7.92
CA GLN A 272 -4.47 7.60 8.67
C GLN A 272 -4.08 9.08 8.65
N ASN A 273 -2.82 9.40 8.35
CA ASN A 273 -2.34 10.77 8.37
C ASN A 273 -2.91 11.59 7.20
N ILE A 274 -3.58 12.70 7.53
CA ILE A 274 -4.25 13.59 6.56
C ILE A 274 -3.62 14.97 6.43
N SER A 275 -2.55 15.25 7.20
CA SER A 275 -2.01 16.61 7.36
C SER A 275 -0.53 16.71 7.04
N LYS A 276 0.28 15.73 7.46
CA LYS A 276 1.71 15.73 7.24
C LYS A 276 2.03 15.34 5.80
N CYS A 277 3.05 15.99 5.23
CA CYS A 277 3.63 15.62 3.95
C CYS A 277 4.02 14.13 3.92
N ARG A 278 3.68 13.41 2.85
CA ARG A 278 3.99 11.97 2.71
C ARG A 278 5.50 11.68 2.77
N ARG A 279 6.33 12.56 2.17
CA ARG A 279 7.79 12.43 2.20
C ARG A 279 8.36 12.64 3.61
N VAL A 280 7.79 13.55 4.39
CA VAL A 280 8.20 13.76 5.80
C VAL A 280 7.95 12.48 6.62
N LEU A 281 6.81 11.81 6.40
CA LEU A 281 6.50 10.57 7.10
C LEU A 281 7.47 9.43 6.72
N ILE A 282 7.81 9.32 5.42
CA ILE A 282 8.81 8.34 4.95
C ILE A 282 10.20 8.68 5.52
N ALA A 283 10.60 9.96 5.51
CA ALA A 283 11.87 10.41 6.08
C ALA A 283 12.01 10.05 7.55
N GLN A 284 10.95 10.29 8.33
CA GLN A 284 10.89 9.96 9.75
C GLN A 284 11.09 8.46 10.00
N HIS A 285 10.61 7.60 9.10
CA HIS A 285 10.80 6.17 9.19
C HIS A 285 12.26 5.74 8.97
N PHE A 286 12.96 6.40 8.05
CA PHE A 286 14.35 6.08 7.69
C PHE A 286 15.40 6.95 8.40
N ASP A 287 15.02 7.62 9.49
CA ASP A 287 15.90 8.50 10.28
C ASP A 287 16.55 9.64 9.44
N GLU A 288 15.91 10.08 8.33
CA GLU A 288 16.42 11.15 7.48
C GLU A 288 15.81 12.51 7.87
N VAL A 289 16.65 13.55 7.91
CA VAL A 289 16.20 14.93 8.12
C VAL A 289 15.68 15.48 6.80
N TRP A 290 14.37 15.76 6.72
CA TRP A 290 13.72 16.24 5.50
C TRP A 290 13.02 17.58 5.68
N ASN A 291 13.27 18.53 4.78
CA ASN A 291 12.53 19.79 4.72
C ASN A 291 11.17 19.57 4.02
N SER A 292 10.08 19.81 4.74
CA SER A 292 8.71 19.66 4.22
C SER A 292 8.42 20.47 2.95
N GLU A 293 9.06 21.64 2.79
CA GLU A 293 8.87 22.54 1.65
C GLU A 293 9.43 21.95 0.35
N ALA A 294 10.47 21.12 0.43
CA ALA A 294 11.10 20.46 -0.71
C ALA A 294 10.19 19.41 -1.39
N CYS A 295 9.00 19.14 -0.85
CA CYS A 295 8.02 18.27 -1.49
C CYS A 295 7.40 18.89 -2.75
N ASN A 296 7.36 20.22 -2.88
CA ASN A 296 6.89 20.90 -4.10
C ASN A 296 5.51 20.41 -4.59
N LYS A 297 4.55 20.19 -3.68
CA LYS A 297 3.19 19.69 -3.97
C LYS A 297 3.18 18.32 -4.70
N MET A 298 4.20 17.48 -4.47
CA MET A 298 4.30 16.11 -4.99
C MET A 298 3.73 15.03 -4.04
N CYS A 299 2.79 15.40 -3.19
CA CYS A 299 1.91 14.44 -2.53
C CYS A 299 0.53 15.04 -2.26
N ASP A 300 -0.45 14.19 -2.03
CA ASP A 300 -1.83 14.57 -1.80
C ASP A 300 -1.99 15.55 -0.62
N ASN A 301 -1.34 15.29 0.51
CA ASN A 301 -1.42 16.16 1.70
C ASN A 301 -0.79 17.56 1.45
N CYS A 302 0.24 17.67 0.62
CA CYS A 302 0.82 18.97 0.25
C CYS A 302 0.01 19.73 -0.82
N ARG A 303 -0.86 19.03 -1.57
CA ARG A 303 -1.77 19.68 -2.53
C ARG A 303 -3.06 20.16 -1.88
N LYS A 304 -3.49 19.48 -0.82
CA LYS A 304 -4.73 19.76 -0.11
C LYS A 304 -4.52 20.95 0.85
N ASN A 305 -5.29 22.02 0.69
CA ASN A 305 -5.43 23.07 1.71
C ASN A 305 -6.42 22.62 2.79
N ILE A 306 -6.06 21.60 3.58
CA ILE A 306 -6.92 21.10 4.65
C ILE A 306 -6.55 21.80 5.97
N SER A 307 -7.52 22.49 6.55
CA SER A 307 -7.48 22.81 7.98
C SER A 307 -7.91 21.58 8.78
N CYS A 308 -7.09 21.21 9.76
CA CYS A 308 -7.36 20.08 10.64
C CYS A 308 -7.73 20.57 12.03
N GLU A 309 -8.53 19.79 12.76
CA GLU A 309 -8.79 19.99 14.18
C GLU A 309 -8.63 18.70 14.97
N ARG A 310 -8.52 18.84 16.29
CA ARG A 310 -8.43 17.74 17.24
C ARG A 310 -9.83 17.46 17.77
N LYS A 311 -10.46 16.38 17.28
CA LYS A 311 -11.76 15.92 17.77
C LYS A 311 -11.57 15.01 18.98
N ASN A 312 -12.29 15.28 20.06
CA ASN A 312 -12.36 14.38 21.20
C ASN A 312 -13.15 13.12 20.82
N VAL A 313 -12.52 11.95 21.00
CA VAL A 313 -13.11 10.63 20.72
C VAL A 313 -13.13 9.73 21.96
N THR A 314 -12.94 10.30 23.16
CA THR A 314 -12.94 9.56 24.43
C THR A 314 -14.24 8.79 24.65
N ALA A 315 -15.39 9.43 24.42
CA ALA A 315 -16.71 8.82 24.61
C ALA A 315 -16.88 7.57 23.73
N TYR A 316 -16.46 7.64 22.46
CA TYR A 316 -16.49 6.51 21.54
C TYR A 316 -15.62 5.35 22.02
N CYS A 317 -14.44 5.64 22.58
CA CYS A 317 -13.60 4.61 23.17
C CYS A 317 -14.28 3.93 24.37
N GLY A 318 -14.90 4.72 25.25
CA GLY A 318 -15.65 4.21 26.40
C GLY A 318 -16.79 3.29 25.98
N ASP A 319 -17.54 3.66 24.96
CA ASP A 319 -18.65 2.85 24.44
C ASP A 319 -18.18 1.52 23.82
N LEU A 320 -17.10 1.56 23.02
CA LEU A 320 -16.51 0.34 22.46
C LEU A 320 -15.98 -0.60 23.56
N ILE A 321 -15.40 -0.04 24.63
CA ILE A 321 -14.94 -0.83 25.78
C ILE A 321 -16.13 -1.47 26.51
N LYS A 322 -17.25 -0.77 26.68
CA LYS A 322 -18.46 -1.38 27.27
C LYS A 322 -18.94 -2.58 26.44
N ILE A 323 -18.94 -2.46 25.11
CA ILE A 323 -19.31 -3.56 24.20
C ILE A 323 -18.36 -4.75 24.37
N LEU A 324 -17.05 -4.49 24.44
CA LEU A 324 -16.04 -5.53 24.61
C LEU A 324 -16.12 -6.21 25.98
N LYS A 325 -16.37 -5.46 27.06
CA LYS A 325 -16.58 -6.00 28.41
C LYS A 325 -17.80 -6.92 28.46
N GLN A 326 -18.95 -6.46 27.94
CA GLN A 326 -20.15 -7.30 27.88
C GLN A 326 -19.91 -8.57 27.06
N ALA A 327 -19.17 -8.49 25.94
CA ALA A 327 -18.85 -9.67 25.16
C ALA A 327 -17.96 -10.65 25.93
N GLU A 328 -16.98 -10.16 26.70
CA GLU A 328 -16.14 -10.99 27.58
C GLU A 328 -16.98 -11.66 28.68
N ASP A 329 -17.89 -10.93 29.33
CA ASP A 329 -18.81 -11.47 30.34
C ASP A 329 -19.74 -12.57 29.77
N LEU A 330 -20.09 -12.46 28.49
CA LEU A 330 -20.89 -13.44 27.76
C LEU A 330 -20.05 -14.57 27.13
N ASN A 331 -18.74 -14.60 27.34
CA ASN A 331 -17.79 -15.52 26.70
C ASN A 331 -17.85 -15.50 25.15
N GLU A 332 -18.11 -14.32 24.57
CA GLU A 332 -18.22 -14.08 23.13
C GLU A 332 -16.98 -13.36 22.58
N LYS A 333 -16.45 -13.84 21.43
CA LYS A 333 -15.33 -13.19 20.73
C LYS A 333 -15.84 -12.27 19.63
N LEU A 334 -15.40 -11.00 19.64
CA LEU A 334 -15.81 -9.99 18.67
C LEU A 334 -14.75 -9.78 17.59
N THR A 335 -15.12 -10.10 16.35
CA THR A 335 -14.37 -9.66 15.18
C THR A 335 -14.54 -8.15 15.00
N PRO A 336 -13.65 -7.45 14.27
CA PRO A 336 -13.82 -6.03 13.97
C PRO A 336 -15.18 -5.70 13.35
N LEU A 337 -15.68 -6.57 12.47
CA LEU A 337 -17.01 -6.45 11.87
C LEU A 337 -18.13 -6.53 12.93
N LYS A 338 -18.09 -7.53 13.81
CA LYS A 338 -19.07 -7.67 14.90
C LYS A 338 -19.06 -6.46 15.85
N LEU A 339 -17.87 -5.92 16.13
CA LEU A 339 -17.72 -4.73 16.99
C LEU A 339 -18.37 -3.50 16.35
N ILE A 340 -18.09 -3.24 15.07
CA ILE A 340 -18.71 -2.13 14.33
C ILE A 340 -20.22 -2.31 14.26
N ASP A 341 -20.69 -3.52 13.95
CA ASP A 341 -22.13 -3.79 13.84
C ASP A 341 -22.84 -3.55 15.17
N SER A 342 -22.29 -4.04 16.29
CA SER A 342 -22.84 -3.77 17.62
C SER A 342 -22.85 -2.27 17.94
N TRP A 343 -21.76 -1.55 17.65
CA TRP A 343 -21.66 -0.12 17.87
C TRP A 343 -22.65 0.71 17.03
N MET A 344 -22.98 0.22 15.83
CA MET A 344 -24.01 0.80 14.96
C MET A 344 -25.45 0.38 15.34
N GLY A 345 -25.64 -0.39 16.41
CA GLY A 345 -26.94 -0.93 16.81
C GLY A 345 -27.47 -2.06 15.92
N LYS A 346 -26.59 -2.68 15.12
CA LYS A 346 -26.85 -3.80 14.20
C LYS A 346 -26.32 -5.11 14.81
N GLY A 347 -26.21 -6.16 13.99
CA GLY A 347 -25.68 -7.47 14.41
C GLY A 347 -26.58 -8.19 15.43
N ALA A 348 -26.03 -9.19 16.11
CA ALA A 348 -26.75 -10.00 17.10
C ALA A 348 -27.17 -9.15 18.32
N ALA A 349 -28.45 -9.17 18.68
CA ALA A 349 -29.01 -8.33 19.75
C ALA A 349 -28.30 -8.51 21.11
N LYS A 350 -27.89 -9.75 21.44
CA LYS A 350 -27.16 -10.08 22.68
C LYS A 350 -25.81 -9.37 22.83
N LEU A 351 -25.22 -8.91 21.72
CA LEU A 351 -23.92 -8.23 21.70
C LEU A 351 -24.05 -6.70 21.79
N ARG A 352 -25.28 -6.17 21.81
CA ARG A 352 -25.55 -4.73 21.92
C ARG A 352 -25.62 -4.34 23.40
N VAL A 353 -25.12 -3.16 23.73
CA VAL A 353 -25.11 -2.63 25.10
C VAL A 353 -26.19 -1.56 25.23
N ALA A 354 -27.05 -1.67 26.24
CA ALA A 354 -28.03 -0.65 26.54
C ALA A 354 -27.35 0.68 26.91
N GLY A 355 -27.84 1.80 26.36
CA GLY A 355 -27.27 3.14 26.60
C GLY A 355 -26.08 3.52 25.71
N VAL A 356 -25.56 2.60 24.87
CA VAL A 356 -24.61 2.97 23.80
C VAL A 356 -25.41 3.44 22.59
N VAL A 357 -25.28 4.73 22.26
CA VAL A 357 -25.99 5.34 21.13
C VAL A 357 -25.13 5.23 19.86
N PRO A 358 -25.67 4.69 18.76
CA PRO A 358 -24.96 4.63 17.48
C PRO A 358 -24.49 6.02 17.01
N PRO A 359 -23.19 6.23 16.72
CA PRO A 359 -22.73 7.50 16.22
C PRO A 359 -23.30 7.79 14.82
N LYS A 360 -23.71 9.05 14.59
CA LYS A 360 -24.18 9.53 13.28
C LYS A 360 -23.01 9.89 12.37
N LEU A 361 -22.13 8.93 12.11
CA LEU A 361 -20.97 9.08 11.21
C LEU A 361 -21.01 8.01 10.12
N PRO A 362 -20.45 8.28 8.93
CA PRO A 362 -20.23 7.26 7.91
C PRO A 362 -19.42 6.10 8.46
N ARG A 363 -19.64 4.89 7.93
CA ARG A 363 -18.94 3.68 8.37
C ARG A 363 -17.41 3.83 8.33
N GLU A 364 -16.90 4.49 7.29
CA GLU A 364 -15.47 4.76 7.09
C GLU A 364 -14.86 5.58 8.24
N ASP A 365 -15.60 6.54 8.78
CA ASP A 365 -15.17 7.34 9.94
C ASP A 365 -15.17 6.50 11.23
N LEU A 366 -16.13 5.58 11.39
CA LEU A 366 -16.18 4.64 12.52
C LEU A 366 -14.97 3.69 12.46
N GLU A 367 -14.68 3.14 11.28
CA GLU A 367 -13.52 2.30 11.02
C GLU A 367 -12.22 3.03 11.32
N LYS A 368 -12.11 4.31 10.92
CA LYS A 368 -10.96 5.16 11.24
C LYS A 368 -10.80 5.39 12.75
N ILE A 369 -11.89 5.61 13.49
CA ILE A 369 -11.85 5.74 14.95
C ILE A 369 -11.34 4.45 15.59
N ILE A 370 -11.86 3.28 15.19
CA ILE A 370 -11.41 2.00 15.74
C ILE A 370 -9.93 1.76 15.42
N ALA A 371 -9.52 2.01 14.18
CA ALA A 371 -8.12 1.89 13.78
C ALA A 371 -7.22 2.85 14.59
N HIS A 372 -7.68 4.08 14.88
CA HIS A 372 -6.96 5.02 15.74
C HIS A 372 -6.79 4.48 17.17
N LEU A 373 -7.87 3.95 17.76
CA LEU A 373 -7.84 3.37 19.11
C LEU A 373 -6.96 2.11 19.19
N LEU A 374 -6.90 1.34 18.11
CA LEU A 374 -6.00 0.20 17.97
C LEU A 374 -4.54 0.64 17.91
N LEU A 375 -4.20 1.62 17.07
CA LEU A 375 -2.85 2.22 17.01
C LEU A 375 -2.40 2.77 18.36
N GLN A 376 -3.31 3.41 19.09
CA GLN A 376 -3.03 4.01 20.40
C GLN A 376 -2.99 2.99 21.55
N GLN A 377 -3.30 1.71 21.30
CA GLN A 377 -3.32 0.62 22.28
C GLN A 377 -4.42 0.74 23.35
N TYR A 378 -5.51 1.48 23.06
CA TYR A 378 -6.75 1.37 23.85
C TYR A 378 -7.53 0.11 23.51
N LEU A 379 -7.41 -0.33 22.26
CA LEU A 379 -7.82 -1.64 21.77
C LEU A 379 -6.57 -2.45 21.42
N LYS A 380 -6.67 -3.78 21.42
CA LYS A 380 -5.63 -4.68 20.91
C LYS A 380 -6.25 -5.81 20.10
N GLU A 381 -5.44 -6.42 19.24
CA GLU A 381 -5.82 -7.66 18.55
C GLU A 381 -5.59 -8.88 19.44
N ASP A 382 -6.45 -9.88 19.28
CA ASP A 382 -6.37 -11.20 19.92
C ASP A 382 -6.50 -12.26 18.82
N TYR A 383 -5.45 -13.04 18.60
CA TYR A 383 -5.42 -14.01 17.50
C TYR A 383 -5.97 -15.36 17.92
N SER A 384 -6.72 -16.00 17.02
CA SER A 384 -7.13 -17.38 17.17
C SER A 384 -6.67 -18.21 15.98
N PHE A 385 -5.96 -19.29 16.27
CA PHE A 385 -5.55 -20.27 15.28
C PHE A 385 -6.67 -21.28 15.08
N THR A 386 -7.18 -21.35 13.85
CA THR A 386 -8.11 -22.39 13.42
C THR A 386 -7.39 -23.36 12.49
N ALA A 387 -8.03 -24.45 12.09
CA ALA A 387 -7.43 -25.45 11.21
C ALA A 387 -6.89 -24.87 9.88
N TYR A 388 -7.47 -23.77 9.38
CA TYR A 388 -7.16 -23.23 8.04
C TYR A 388 -6.78 -21.76 8.02
N ALA A 389 -6.94 -21.03 9.14
CA ALA A 389 -6.69 -19.60 9.17
C ALA A 389 -6.36 -19.09 10.57
N THR A 390 -5.54 -18.05 10.62
CA THR A 390 -5.43 -17.16 11.78
C THR A 390 -6.48 -16.06 11.65
N ILE A 391 -7.28 -15.84 12.68
CA ILE A 391 -8.33 -14.82 12.71
C ILE A 391 -8.02 -13.81 13.81
N SER A 392 -8.10 -12.51 13.50
CA SER A 392 -8.01 -11.41 14.48
C SER A 392 -9.38 -11.11 15.12
N TYR A 393 -9.41 -11.10 16.45
CA TYR A 393 -10.47 -10.51 17.27
C TYR A 393 -9.97 -9.21 17.91
N LEU A 394 -10.89 -8.38 18.40
CA LEU A 394 -10.55 -7.18 19.17
C LEU A 394 -10.82 -7.42 20.66
N LYS A 395 -9.91 -6.94 21.50
CA LYS A 395 -10.01 -6.92 22.96
C LYS A 395 -9.63 -5.56 23.52
N ILE A 396 -9.93 -5.37 24.81
CA ILE A 396 -9.50 -4.21 25.58
C ILE A 396 -7.96 -4.18 25.62
N GLY A 397 -7.40 -3.04 25.21
CA GLY A 397 -5.97 -2.82 25.11
C GLY A 397 -5.35 -2.35 26.44
N PRO A 398 -4.01 -2.36 26.53
CA PRO A 398 -3.29 -2.02 27.77
C PRO A 398 -3.50 -0.58 28.24
N LYS A 399 -3.81 0.38 27.35
CA LYS A 399 -4.05 1.78 27.73
C LYS A 399 -5.50 2.08 28.12
N ALA A 400 -6.39 1.10 28.09
CA ALA A 400 -7.79 1.30 28.46
C ALA A 400 -7.98 1.71 29.93
N ASN A 401 -7.05 1.32 30.81
CA ASN A 401 -7.02 1.71 32.22
C ASN A 401 -6.89 3.23 32.44
N LEU A 402 -6.34 3.97 31.48
CA LEU A 402 -6.24 5.43 31.54
C LEU A 402 -7.61 6.11 31.56
N LEU A 403 -8.65 5.44 31.04
CA LEU A 403 -10.03 5.93 31.05
C LEU A 403 -10.69 5.90 32.44
N ASN A 404 -10.04 5.27 33.43
CA ASN A 404 -10.50 5.36 34.82
C ASN A 404 -10.33 6.78 35.38
N ASN A 405 -9.46 7.59 34.79
CA ASN A 405 -9.34 9.00 35.11
C ASN A 405 -10.32 9.81 34.25
N GLU A 406 -11.29 10.47 34.88
CA GLU A 406 -12.32 11.27 34.19
C GLU A 406 -11.73 12.46 33.41
N ALA A 407 -10.53 12.92 33.76
CA ALA A 407 -9.82 13.98 33.04
C ALA A 407 -9.08 13.48 31.78
N HIS A 408 -9.06 12.17 31.52
CA HIS A 408 -8.31 11.61 30.40
C HIS A 408 -8.98 11.89 29.05
N VAL A 409 -8.23 12.43 28.10
CA VAL A 409 -8.76 12.83 26.79
C VAL A 409 -8.03 12.13 25.64
N ILE A 410 -8.80 11.45 24.79
CA ILE A 410 -8.33 10.87 23.53
C ILE A 410 -8.74 11.80 22.41
N THR A 411 -7.75 12.29 21.65
CA THR A 411 -8.00 13.19 20.51
C THR A 411 -7.48 12.61 19.20
N MET A 412 -8.33 12.68 18.17
CA MET A 412 -8.01 12.28 16.80
C MET A 412 -8.01 13.50 15.88
N GLN A 413 -7.09 13.54 14.92
CA GLN A 413 -7.08 14.60 13.91
C GLN A 413 -8.16 14.35 12.86
N VAL A 414 -9.03 15.32 12.64
CA VAL A 414 -10.09 15.28 11.63
C VAL A 414 -10.00 16.51 10.74
N LYS A 415 -10.57 16.42 9.53
CA LYS A 415 -10.71 17.58 8.64
C LYS A 415 -11.75 18.52 9.23
N LYS A 416 -11.48 19.83 9.29
CA LYS A 416 -12.54 20.79 9.57
C LYS A 416 -13.52 20.80 8.39
N PRO A 417 -14.83 20.89 8.64
CA PRO A 417 -15.78 21.25 7.60
C PRO A 417 -15.30 22.56 6.98
N THR A 418 -15.11 22.59 5.66
CA THR A 418 -14.91 23.85 4.97
C THR A 418 -16.26 24.55 4.97
N GLU A 419 -16.35 25.75 5.57
CA GLU A 419 -17.48 26.65 5.33
C GLU A 419 -17.44 27.09 3.86
N SER A 420 -17.93 26.24 2.95
CA SER A 420 -18.29 26.70 1.62
C SER A 420 -19.56 27.52 1.78
N CYS A 421 -19.38 28.83 1.82
CA CYS A 421 -20.35 29.90 1.61
C CYS A 421 -21.71 29.43 1.06
N PHE A 422 -22.67 29.12 1.96
CA PHE A 422 -24.08 29.23 1.62
C PHE A 422 -24.45 30.71 1.66
N ARG A 423 -24.11 31.44 0.61
CA ARG A 423 -24.88 32.63 0.22
C ARG A 423 -25.76 32.19 -0.94
N MET A 424 -27.02 31.86 -0.63
CA MET A 424 -28.09 31.97 -1.60
C MET A 424 -28.22 33.45 -1.94
N GLU A 425 -27.69 33.87 -3.09
CA GLU A 425 -28.19 35.09 -3.72
C GLU A 425 -29.54 34.74 -4.33
N SER A 426 -30.59 35.32 -3.75
CA SER A 426 -31.92 35.38 -4.32
C SER A 426 -31.90 36.23 -5.60
N PRO A 427 -32.71 35.91 -6.62
CA PRO A 427 -32.78 36.70 -7.84
C PRO A 427 -33.52 38.01 -7.55
N GLN A 428 -32.79 39.10 -7.35
CA GLN A 428 -33.37 40.44 -7.39
C GLN A 428 -33.46 40.90 -8.85
N THR A 429 -34.70 40.84 -9.36
CA THR A 429 -35.34 41.75 -10.31
C THR A 429 -34.48 42.92 -10.78
N CYS A 430 -34.07 42.86 -12.04
CA CYS A 430 -33.51 43.99 -12.78
C CYS A 430 -34.64 44.98 -13.11
N HIS A 431 -34.68 46.10 -12.37
CA HIS A 431 -35.42 47.28 -12.77
C HIS A 431 -34.67 48.05 -13.86
N SER A 432 -35.40 48.32 -14.92
CA SER A 432 -35.28 49.36 -15.94
C SER A 432 -34.37 50.55 -15.60
N PHE A 433 -33.40 50.82 -16.46
CA PHE A 433 -32.93 52.18 -16.72
C PHE A 433 -33.11 52.54 -18.18
N GLU A 434 -33.86 53.62 -18.37
CA GLU A 434 -34.12 54.31 -19.63
C GLU A 434 -32.84 54.91 -20.19
N GLY A 435 -32.68 54.80 -21.50
CA GLY A 435 -31.61 55.43 -22.27
C GLY A 435 -32.03 55.49 -23.73
N ALA A 436 -32.83 56.50 -24.06
CA ALA A 436 -33.16 56.85 -25.43
C ALA A 436 -31.90 57.38 -26.14
N ASP A 437 -31.52 56.77 -27.26
CA ASP A 437 -31.26 57.55 -28.47
C ASP A 437 -31.26 56.72 -29.75
N LYS A 438 -31.60 57.43 -30.82
CA LYS A 438 -32.18 57.00 -32.10
C LYS A 438 -31.19 56.40 -33.12
N LYS A 439 -31.81 55.65 -34.06
CA LYS A 439 -31.44 55.39 -35.48
C LYS A 439 -30.32 54.38 -35.79
N ARG A 440 -30.71 53.20 -36.30
CA ARG A 440 -30.63 52.86 -37.74
C ARG A 440 -31.21 51.47 -38.04
N GLU A 441 -32.22 51.49 -38.92
CA GLU A 441 -32.60 50.49 -39.94
C GLU A 441 -31.38 49.71 -40.50
N GLU A 442 -31.44 48.45 -40.97
CA GLU A 442 -32.51 47.71 -41.65
C GLU A 442 -32.07 46.23 -41.83
N LYS A 443 -33.06 45.33 -41.98
CA LYS A 443 -33.07 44.09 -42.81
C LYS A 443 -31.98 43.01 -42.63
N ASN A 444 -32.40 41.85 -42.11
CA ASN A 444 -32.80 40.73 -42.97
C ASN A 444 -33.34 39.54 -42.16
N SER A 445 -34.61 39.25 -42.36
CA SER A 445 -35.25 37.99 -42.01
C SER A 445 -35.52 37.19 -43.28
N SER A 446 -35.16 35.91 -43.28
CA SER A 446 -35.87 34.83 -43.99
C SER A 446 -35.18 33.52 -43.61
N ASN A 447 -35.87 32.69 -42.82
CA ASN A 447 -36.66 31.53 -43.25
C ASN A 447 -35.78 30.28 -43.44
N PHE A 448 -36.02 29.21 -42.68
CA PHE A 448 -37.00 28.21 -43.10
C PHE A 448 -37.25 27.16 -42.00
N GLN A 449 -38.52 26.82 -41.87
CA GLN A 449 -39.13 25.85 -40.98
C GLN A 449 -39.20 24.47 -41.66
N LYS A 450 -39.31 23.42 -40.81
CA LYS A 450 -40.11 22.19 -41.01
C LYS A 450 -39.55 21.14 -42.00
N SER A 451 -39.72 19.83 -41.82
CA SER A 451 -40.50 19.01 -40.87
C SER A 451 -40.07 17.54 -40.97
N ALA A 452 -40.38 16.78 -39.93
CA ALA A 452 -40.34 15.32 -39.85
C ALA A 452 -41.43 14.61 -40.70
N ASN A 453 -41.22 13.34 -41.10
CA ASN A 453 -41.93 12.15 -40.55
C ASN A 453 -41.80 10.86 -41.38
N MET A 454 -41.87 9.73 -40.64
CA MET A 454 -42.40 8.39 -40.96
C MET A 454 -41.72 7.49 -42.01
N LEU A 455 -41.42 6.23 -41.65
CA LEU A 455 -42.37 5.11 -41.78
C LEU A 455 -41.89 3.80 -41.10
N GLN A 456 -42.87 2.95 -40.83
CA GLN A 456 -42.88 1.71 -40.06
C GLN A 456 -42.66 0.44 -40.91
N GLN A 457 -42.25 -0.64 -40.20
CA GLN A 457 -42.63 -2.06 -40.34
C GLN A 457 -42.21 -2.87 -41.59
N SER A 458 -41.59 -4.04 -41.35
CA SER A 458 -42.28 -5.33 -41.55
C SER A 458 -41.51 -6.51 -40.91
N LYS A 459 -42.26 -7.47 -40.39
CA LYS A 459 -41.82 -8.79 -39.90
C LYS A 459 -41.72 -9.77 -41.09
N HIS A 460 -40.80 -10.73 -41.05
CA HIS A 460 -41.17 -12.15 -41.24
C HIS A 460 -40.08 -13.15 -40.81
N THR A 461 -40.63 -14.22 -40.26
CA THR A 461 -40.16 -15.51 -39.73
C THR A 461 -39.37 -16.41 -40.69
N GLY A 462 -38.52 -17.30 -40.13
CA GLY A 462 -38.45 -18.69 -40.62
C GLY A 462 -37.09 -19.39 -40.74
N THR A 463 -36.68 -20.09 -39.67
CA THR A 463 -36.11 -21.47 -39.63
C THR A 463 -35.12 -21.97 -40.70
N LYS A 464 -33.93 -22.44 -40.25
CA LYS A 464 -33.39 -23.78 -40.59
C LYS A 464 -32.20 -24.21 -39.68
N LYS A 465 -32.33 -25.42 -39.10
CA LYS A 465 -31.29 -26.22 -38.42
C LYS A 465 -30.38 -26.93 -39.44
N ARG A 466 -29.09 -27.10 -39.12
CA ARG A 466 -28.17 -28.21 -39.51
C ARG A 466 -27.12 -28.30 -38.37
N LYS A 467 -27.10 -29.35 -37.52
CA LYS A 467 -26.37 -30.65 -37.60
C LYS A 467 -24.88 -30.49 -37.96
N ILE A 468 -23.95 -30.65 -36.99
CA ILE A 468 -23.29 -31.89 -36.49
C ILE A 468 -21.98 -32.17 -37.29
N ASP A 469 -20.82 -32.07 -36.65
CA ASP A 469 -19.82 -33.14 -36.39
C ASP A 469 -18.39 -32.61 -36.11
N ASP A 470 -17.71 -33.36 -35.24
CA ASP A 470 -16.36 -33.21 -34.68
C ASP A 470 -15.21 -33.35 -35.70
N ALA A 471 -14.08 -32.70 -35.39
CA ALA A 471 -12.71 -33.19 -35.58
C ALA A 471 -11.73 -32.36 -34.74
#